data_AF-A0A8C4ENL3-F1
#
_entry.id   AF-A0A8C4ENL3-F1
#
_cell.length_a   1.000
_cell.length_b   1.000
_cell.length_c   1.000
_cell.angle_alpha   90.00
_cell.angle_beta   90.00
_cell.angle_gamma   90.00
#
_symmetry.space_group_name_H-M   'P 1'
#
loop_
_entity.id
_entity.type
_entity.pdbx_description
1 polymer ?
#
loop_
_entity_poly.entity_id
_entity_poly.type
_entity_poly.pdbx_seq_one_letter_code
_entity_poly.pdbx_strand_id
1 'polypeptide(L)'
;MLCEVWSYFLYLYSLLYQAIVPCAFVEQLPVNIVEHQQYLGKWYFKAAVGRKEADIQNFRALDNIWFTMEKTANDTLLLTGNMRIGDHCTKKTWIYHIRPEREDLELEGRTYRKNLLWSGKWANCSECIIFQEVEPPLNQTDTEDSLNRFMIYARQTDVDSAVVTTFFKNTACHGMLASVRLPQEKEFCA
;
A
#
# COMPACT_ATOMS: atom_id res chain seq x y z
N MET A 1 12.38 19.06 41.14
CA MET A 1 11.07 19.75 41.18
C MET A 1 10.63 20.31 39.82
N LEU A 2 11.25 21.35 39.22
CA LEU A 2 10.80 21.89 37.92
C LEU A 2 10.94 20.88 36.74
N CYS A 3 12.01 20.08 36.71
CA CYS A 3 12.21 19.07 35.67
C CYS A 3 11.25 17.87 35.77
N GLU A 4 10.88 17.46 37.00
CA GLU A 4 9.92 16.37 37.21
C GLU A 4 8.51 16.77 36.79
N VAL A 5 8.07 17.97 37.18
CA VAL A 5 6.74 18.50 36.80
C VAL A 5 6.63 18.63 35.28
N TRP A 6 7.71 19.06 34.61
CA TRP A 6 7.76 19.13 33.14
C TRP A 6 7.72 17.73 32.50
N SER A 7 8.44 16.76 33.08
CA SER A 7 8.42 15.36 32.63
C SER A 7 7.02 14.75 32.76
N TYR A 8 6.34 14.96 33.89
CA TYR A 8 4.96 14.49 34.09
C TYR A 8 3.99 15.17 33.12
N PHE A 9 4.16 16.47 32.87
CA PHE A 9 3.33 17.20 31.91
C PHE A 9 3.51 16.69 30.47
N LEU A 10 4.75 16.42 30.05
CA LEU A 10 5.05 15.82 28.74
C LEU A 10 4.50 14.40 28.62
N TYR A 11 4.60 13.59 29.68
CA TYR A 11 4.01 12.26 29.73
C TYR A 11 2.49 12.32 29.57
N LEU A 12 1.81 13.16 30.37
CA LEU A 12 0.35 13.34 30.28
C LEU A 12 -0.07 13.87 28.91
N TYR A 13 0.67 14.80 28.34
CA TYR A 13 0.42 15.33 27.00
C TYR A 13 0.58 14.25 25.93
N SER A 14 1.62 13.42 26.00
CA SER A 14 1.83 12.31 25.06
C SER A 14 0.74 11.24 25.16
N LEU A 15 0.31 10.90 26.38
CA LEU A 15 -0.79 9.96 26.65
C LEU A 15 -2.13 10.51 26.15
N LEU A 16 -2.41 11.79 26.39
CA LEU A 16 -3.60 12.47 25.87
C LEU A 16 -3.58 12.54 24.34
N TYR A 17 -2.43 12.80 23.72
CA TYR A 17 -2.29 12.83 22.27
C TYR A 17 -2.58 11.47 21.63
N GLN A 18 -2.09 10.38 22.23
CA GLN A 18 -2.38 9.01 21.80
C GLN A 18 -3.87 8.64 22.00
N ALA A 19 -4.54 9.21 23.02
CA ALA A 19 -5.97 8.97 23.26
C ALA A 19 -6.90 9.74 22.30
N ILE A 20 -6.45 10.88 21.75
CA ILE A 20 -7.27 11.75 20.88
C ILE A 20 -7.27 11.27 19.42
N VAL A 21 -6.22 10.57 18.97
CA VAL A 21 -6.17 9.96 17.62
C VAL A 21 -5.51 8.58 17.69
N PRO A 22 -6.20 7.54 18.19
CA PRO A 22 -5.68 6.19 18.09
C PRO A 22 -5.52 5.84 16.60
N CYS A 23 -4.28 5.65 16.16
CA CYS A 23 -4.01 5.15 14.83
C CYS A 23 -4.69 3.79 14.69
N ALA A 24 -5.44 3.60 13.60
CA ALA A 24 -6.17 2.37 13.38
C ALA A 24 -5.21 1.18 13.38
N PHE A 25 -5.58 0.11 14.10
CA PHE A 25 -4.81 -1.13 14.09
C PHE A 25 -4.78 -1.71 12.68
N VAL A 26 -3.59 -2.08 12.22
CA VAL A 26 -3.39 -2.62 10.86
C VAL A 26 -3.32 -4.14 10.92
N GLU A 27 -4.29 -4.79 10.29
CA GLU A 27 -4.29 -6.25 10.13
C GLU A 27 -3.46 -6.62 8.89
N GLN A 28 -2.25 -7.16 9.11
CA GLN A 28 -1.44 -7.75 8.05
C GLN A 28 -2.10 -9.05 7.58
N LEU A 29 -2.19 -9.22 6.27
CA LEU A 29 -2.67 -10.44 5.65
C LEU A 29 -1.48 -11.37 5.41
N PRO A 30 -1.54 -12.64 5.84
CA PRO A 30 -0.47 -13.58 5.54
C PRO A 30 -0.43 -13.89 4.04
N VAL A 31 0.75 -14.12 3.46
CA VAL A 31 0.87 -14.25 2.01
C VAL A 31 0.29 -15.55 1.45
N ASN A 32 0.24 -16.59 2.27
CA ASN A 32 -0.36 -17.87 1.90
C ASN A 32 -1.88 -17.78 1.67
N ILE A 33 -2.59 -16.83 2.28
CA ILE A 33 -4.03 -16.65 2.02
C ILE A 33 -4.31 -15.97 0.68
N VAL A 34 -3.31 -15.36 0.04
CA VAL A 34 -3.46 -14.68 -1.25
C VAL A 34 -3.74 -15.67 -2.38
N GLU A 35 -3.30 -16.91 -2.21
CA GLU A 35 -3.66 -18.01 -3.11
C GLU A 35 -5.14 -18.38 -3.02
N HIS A 36 -5.85 -17.94 -1.97
CA HIS A 36 -7.26 -18.18 -1.87
C HIS A 36 -7.98 -17.43 -2.98
N GLN A 37 -8.97 -18.10 -3.57
CA GLN A 37 -9.70 -17.60 -4.73
C GLN A 37 -10.33 -16.21 -4.51
N GLN A 38 -10.55 -15.82 -3.26
CA GLN A 38 -11.06 -14.50 -2.87
C GLN A 38 -10.11 -13.33 -3.15
N TYR A 39 -8.81 -13.54 -3.39
CA TYR A 39 -7.85 -12.47 -3.73
C TYR A 39 -7.40 -12.48 -5.19
N LEU A 40 -7.70 -13.55 -5.92
CA LEU A 40 -7.45 -13.63 -7.36
C LEU A 40 -8.43 -12.77 -8.16
N GLY A 41 -8.14 -12.56 -9.44
CA GLY A 41 -8.97 -11.81 -10.37
C GLY A 41 -8.64 -10.31 -10.41
N LYS A 42 -9.66 -9.51 -10.73
CA LYS A 42 -9.49 -8.10 -11.08
C LYS A 42 -9.44 -7.18 -9.86
N TRP A 43 -8.54 -6.19 -9.90
CA TRP A 43 -8.35 -5.16 -8.89
C TRP A 43 -8.09 -3.79 -9.54
N TYR A 44 -8.73 -2.75 -9.04
CA TYR A 44 -8.56 -1.38 -9.50
C TYR A 44 -7.77 -0.58 -8.48
N PHE A 45 -6.65 0.00 -8.90
CA PHE A 45 -5.86 0.89 -8.05
C PHE A 45 -6.62 2.19 -7.80
N LYS A 46 -6.66 2.67 -6.56
CA LYS A 46 -7.35 3.91 -6.20
C LYS A 46 -6.39 5.03 -5.82
N ALA A 47 -5.42 4.70 -4.98
CA ALA A 47 -4.49 5.68 -4.46
C ALA A 47 -3.20 5.03 -3.97
N ALA A 48 -2.17 5.85 -3.81
CA ALA A 48 -0.95 5.49 -3.11
C ALA A 48 -0.53 6.58 -2.14
N VAL A 49 0.21 6.17 -1.12
CA VAL A 49 0.88 7.04 -0.17
C VAL A 49 2.33 6.59 0.00
N GLY A 50 3.22 7.53 0.23
CA GLY A 50 4.64 7.31 0.48
C GLY A 50 5.13 8.17 1.64
N ARG A 51 6.35 7.92 2.10
CA ARG A 51 7.01 8.81 3.07
C ARG A 51 7.43 10.12 2.41
N LYS A 52 7.94 10.02 1.18
CA LYS A 52 8.42 11.13 0.37
C LYS A 52 7.77 11.11 -1.01
N GLU A 53 7.73 12.26 -1.68
CA GLU A 53 7.12 12.38 -3.01
C GLU A 53 7.76 11.42 -4.03
N ALA A 54 9.07 11.19 -3.92
CA ALA A 54 9.79 10.25 -4.78
C ALA A 54 9.24 8.81 -4.74
N ASP A 55 8.62 8.39 -3.64
CA ASP A 55 8.05 7.04 -3.51
C ASP A 55 6.82 6.85 -4.42
N ILE A 56 6.09 7.94 -4.69
CA ILE A 56 4.81 7.93 -5.40
C ILE A 56 4.82 8.66 -6.74
N GLN A 57 5.92 9.33 -7.09
CA GLN A 57 6.09 10.13 -8.32
C GLN A 57 5.64 9.35 -9.57
N ASN A 58 5.96 8.06 -9.65
CA ASN A 58 5.63 7.20 -10.80
C ASN A 58 4.13 7.04 -11.05
N PHE A 59 3.28 7.28 -10.05
CA PHE A 59 1.83 7.21 -10.21
C PHE A 59 1.21 8.52 -10.70
N ARG A 60 1.93 9.65 -10.61
CA ARG A 60 1.41 10.98 -10.99
C ARG A 60 1.08 11.08 -12.48
N ALA A 61 1.75 10.32 -13.33
CA ALA A 61 1.51 10.30 -14.77
C ALA A 61 0.34 9.37 -15.18
N LEU A 62 -0.21 8.58 -14.25
CA LEU A 62 -1.29 7.64 -14.54
C LEU A 62 -2.64 8.36 -14.45
N ASP A 63 -3.51 8.09 -15.43
CA ASP A 63 -4.93 8.39 -15.31
C ASP A 63 -5.63 7.27 -14.52
N ASN A 64 -5.39 6.02 -14.91
CA ASN A 64 -5.98 4.85 -14.26
C ASN A 64 -5.13 3.61 -14.48
N ILE A 65 -5.35 2.60 -13.63
CA ILE A 65 -4.72 1.29 -13.74
C ILE A 65 -5.61 0.24 -13.09
N TRP A 66 -5.70 -0.91 -13.73
CA TRP A 66 -6.30 -2.11 -13.15
C TRP A 66 -5.37 -3.29 -13.36
N PHE A 67 -5.48 -4.27 -12.47
CA PHE A 67 -4.65 -5.46 -12.45
C PHE A 67 -5.51 -6.72 -12.49
N THR A 68 -5.01 -7.77 -13.12
CA THR A 68 -5.43 -9.15 -12.84
C THR A 68 -4.37 -9.81 -11.98
N MET A 69 -4.79 -10.48 -10.91
CA MET A 69 -3.96 -11.37 -10.11
C MET A 69 -4.38 -12.82 -10.37
N GLU A 70 -3.45 -13.63 -10.83
CA GLU A 70 -3.71 -15.03 -11.23
C GLU A 70 -2.74 -15.95 -10.51
N LYS A 71 -3.24 -17.09 -10.02
CA LYS A 71 -2.38 -18.14 -9.49
C LYS A 71 -1.79 -18.92 -10.66
N THR A 72 -0.47 -19.11 -10.64
CA THR A 72 0.26 -19.95 -11.58
C THR A 72 0.76 -21.21 -10.88
N ALA A 73 1.42 -22.12 -11.62
CA ALA A 73 2.05 -23.30 -11.03
C ALA A 73 3.20 -22.90 -10.08
N ASN A 74 3.53 -23.76 -9.12
CA ASN A 74 4.70 -23.61 -8.23
C ASN A 74 4.66 -22.39 -7.27
N ASP A 75 3.52 -22.17 -6.60
CA ASP A 75 3.38 -21.14 -5.55
C ASP A 75 3.77 -19.73 -6.03
N THR A 76 3.36 -19.41 -7.26
CA THR A 76 3.58 -18.10 -7.88
C THR A 76 2.27 -17.39 -8.20
N LEU A 77 2.32 -16.07 -8.14
CA LEU A 77 1.24 -15.17 -8.55
C LEU A 77 1.71 -14.33 -9.73
N LEU A 78 0.93 -14.36 -10.81
CA LEU A 78 1.09 -13.50 -11.96
C LEU A 78 0.20 -12.26 -11.77
N LEU A 79 0.82 -11.10 -11.65
CA LEU A 79 0.12 -9.82 -11.59
C LEU A 79 0.29 -9.09 -12.92
N THR A 80 -0.79 -8.87 -13.65
CA THR A 80 -0.78 -8.15 -14.93
C THR A 80 -1.51 -6.83 -14.79
N GLY A 81 -0.81 -5.70 -14.93
CA GLY A 81 -1.35 -4.36 -14.85
C GLY A 81 -1.54 -3.71 -16.21
N ASN A 82 -2.74 -3.19 -16.45
CA ASN A 82 -3.11 -2.41 -17.63
C ASN A 82 -3.26 -0.94 -17.22
N MET A 83 -2.35 -0.10 -17.72
CA MET A 83 -2.15 1.29 -17.30
C MET A 83 -2.53 2.27 -18.40
N ARG A 84 -3.27 3.31 -18.04
CA ARG A 84 -3.47 4.50 -18.87
C ARG A 84 -2.50 5.59 -18.42
N ILE A 85 -1.56 5.97 -19.29
CA ILE A 85 -0.61 7.09 -19.09
C ILE A 85 -0.90 8.13 -20.16
N GLY A 86 -1.45 9.28 -19.78
CA GLY A 86 -1.97 10.24 -20.75
C GLY A 86 -3.03 9.57 -21.63
N ASP A 87 -2.82 9.52 -22.96
CA ASP A 87 -3.70 8.82 -23.90
C ASP A 87 -3.24 7.39 -24.22
N HIS A 88 -2.06 6.99 -23.76
CA HIS A 88 -1.44 5.73 -24.11
C HIS A 88 -1.79 4.60 -23.14
N CYS A 89 -1.98 3.39 -23.70
CA CYS A 89 -2.09 2.16 -22.92
C CYS A 89 -0.73 1.48 -22.81
N THR A 90 -0.38 1.06 -21.59
CA THR A 90 0.80 0.26 -21.31
C THR A 90 0.39 -0.95 -20.49
N LYS A 91 0.89 -2.13 -20.89
CA LYS A 91 0.69 -3.37 -20.15
C LYS A 91 2.01 -3.80 -19.53
N LYS A 92 1.98 -4.21 -18.26
CA LYS A 92 3.14 -4.79 -17.56
C LYS A 92 2.71 -6.00 -16.75
N THR A 93 3.67 -6.89 -16.55
CA THR A 93 3.45 -8.12 -15.79
C THR A 93 4.57 -8.27 -14.77
N TRP A 94 4.20 -8.75 -13.59
CA TRP A 94 5.09 -9.03 -12.47
C TRP A 94 4.79 -10.44 -11.97
N ILE A 95 5.84 -11.18 -11.63
CA ILE A 95 5.73 -12.52 -11.05
C ILE A 95 6.17 -12.41 -9.59
N TYR A 96 5.30 -12.85 -8.69
CA TYR A 96 5.57 -12.92 -7.26
C TYR A 96 5.67 -14.38 -6.82
N HIS A 97 6.65 -14.69 -6.00
CA HIS A 97 6.79 -15.99 -5.36
C HIS A 97 6.24 -15.94 -3.94
N ILE A 98 5.47 -16.96 -3.58
CA ILE A 98 4.99 -17.18 -2.22
C ILE A 98 5.95 -18.16 -1.56
N ARG A 99 6.45 -17.77 -0.39
CA ARG A 99 7.40 -18.54 0.40
C ARG A 99 6.77 -18.82 1.77
N PRO A 100 6.51 -20.08 2.16
CA PRO A 100 5.85 -20.41 3.42
C PRO A 100 6.56 -19.83 4.67
N GLU A 101 7.87 -19.64 4.58
CA GLU A 101 8.72 -19.09 5.64
C GLU A 101 8.75 -17.55 5.69
N ARG A 102 8.08 -16.87 4.76
CA ARG A 102 8.07 -15.41 4.67
C ARG A 102 6.67 -14.84 4.85
N GLU A 103 6.63 -13.58 5.28
CA GLU A 103 5.39 -12.82 5.43
C GLU A 103 5.14 -11.85 4.25
N ASP A 104 6.06 -11.82 3.27
CA ASP A 104 6.03 -10.94 2.11
C ASP A 104 6.07 -11.73 0.79
N LEU A 105 5.53 -11.14 -0.26
CA LEU A 105 5.62 -11.65 -1.62
C LEU A 105 7.00 -11.31 -2.20
N GLU A 106 7.71 -12.31 -2.71
CA GLU A 106 9.02 -12.09 -3.31
C GLU A 106 8.86 -11.74 -4.80
N LEU A 107 9.21 -10.52 -5.18
CA LEU A 107 9.13 -10.07 -6.59
C LEU A 107 10.32 -10.64 -7.39
N GLU A 108 10.02 -11.30 -8.52
CA GLU A 108 11.04 -11.81 -9.43
C GLU A 108 11.97 -10.68 -9.93
N GLY A 109 13.28 -10.91 -9.83
CA GLY A 109 14.31 -9.94 -10.18
C GLY A 109 14.54 -8.81 -9.16
N ARG A 110 13.78 -8.77 -8.06
CA ARG A 110 13.90 -7.71 -7.03
C ARG A 110 13.64 -8.24 -5.62
N THR A 111 14.37 -9.29 -5.24
CA THR A 111 14.17 -10.08 -4.01
C THR A 111 14.44 -9.32 -2.70
N TYR A 112 15.16 -8.19 -2.76
CA TYR A 112 15.37 -7.30 -1.61
C TYR A 112 14.16 -6.42 -1.29
N ARG A 113 13.23 -6.27 -2.23
CA ARG A 113 11.98 -5.54 -2.01
C ARG A 113 11.00 -6.44 -1.28
N LYS A 114 10.53 -5.98 -0.12
CA LYS A 114 9.45 -6.62 0.61
C LYS A 114 8.11 -6.12 0.08
N ASN A 115 7.23 -7.05 -0.24
CA ASN A 115 5.90 -6.77 -0.74
C ASN A 115 4.85 -7.34 0.22
N LEU A 116 4.32 -6.49 1.10
CA LEU A 116 3.42 -6.88 2.18
C LEU A 116 1.97 -6.62 1.79
N LEU A 117 1.05 -7.39 2.37
CA LEU A 117 -0.38 -7.24 2.15
C LEU A 117 -1.09 -6.93 3.45
N TRP A 118 -2.07 -6.04 3.35
CA TRP A 118 -2.80 -5.51 4.47
C TRP A 118 -4.30 -5.51 4.16
N SER A 119 -5.09 -5.73 5.20
CA SER A 119 -6.54 -5.79 5.12
C SER A 119 -7.14 -4.45 4.70
N GLY A 120 -8.06 -4.46 3.73
CA GLY A 120 -8.82 -3.28 3.33
C GLY A 120 -9.67 -2.67 4.46
N LYS A 121 -9.89 -3.40 5.56
CA LYS A 121 -10.50 -2.87 6.80
C LYS A 121 -9.75 -1.64 7.32
N TRP A 122 -8.45 -1.53 7.04
CA TRP A 122 -7.67 -0.33 7.38
C TRP A 122 -8.19 0.94 6.70
N ALA A 123 -8.90 0.81 5.58
CA ALA A 123 -9.60 1.89 4.88
C ALA A 123 -11.13 1.81 5.02
N ASN A 124 -11.63 1.00 5.96
CA ASN A 124 -13.05 0.67 6.14
C ASN A 124 -13.71 0.09 4.86
N CYS A 125 -13.00 -0.79 4.15
CA CYS A 125 -13.47 -1.41 2.90
C CYS A 125 -13.18 -2.92 2.89
N SER A 126 -14.23 -3.74 2.93
CA SER A 126 -14.09 -5.22 2.86
C SER A 126 -13.67 -5.72 1.49
N GLU A 127 -14.05 -5.01 0.43
CA GLU A 127 -13.73 -5.32 -0.98
C GLU A 127 -12.44 -4.64 -1.45
N CYS A 128 -11.57 -4.28 -0.50
CA CYS A 128 -10.29 -3.63 -0.77
C CYS A 128 -9.13 -4.47 -0.23
N ILE A 129 -7.97 -4.26 -0.85
CA ILE A 129 -6.69 -4.76 -0.35
C ILE A 129 -5.66 -3.64 -0.42
N ILE A 130 -4.76 -3.62 0.55
CA ILE A 130 -3.67 -2.67 0.59
C ILE A 130 -2.37 -3.43 0.40
N PHE A 131 -1.56 -2.96 -0.54
CA PHE A 131 -0.24 -3.50 -0.82
C PHE A 131 0.81 -2.51 -0.34
N GLN A 132 1.90 -3.00 0.24
CA GLN A 132 3.02 -2.16 0.63
C GLN A 132 4.30 -2.65 -0.01
N GLU A 133 5.05 -1.73 -0.62
CA GLU A 133 6.39 -1.97 -1.09
C GLU A 133 7.38 -1.28 -0.16
N VAL A 134 8.34 -2.05 0.37
CA VAL A 134 9.44 -1.55 1.18
C VAL A 134 10.76 -2.02 0.59
N GLU A 135 11.67 -1.07 0.38
CA GLU A 135 13.05 -1.36 0.02
C GLU A 135 13.98 -0.84 1.12
N PRO A 136 14.97 -1.65 1.53
CA PRO A 136 15.89 -1.25 2.58
C PRO A 136 16.68 0.00 2.17
N PRO A 137 17.27 0.71 3.14
CA PRO A 137 18.15 1.84 2.86
C PRO A 137 19.26 1.49 1.86
N LEU A 138 19.64 2.44 1.01
CA LEU A 138 20.68 2.23 -0.01
C LEU A 138 22.07 2.07 0.61
N ASN A 139 22.32 2.81 1.70
CA ASN A 139 23.56 2.72 2.47
C ASN A 139 23.27 2.18 3.87
N GLN A 140 24.23 1.46 4.44
CA GLN A 140 24.10 0.89 5.80
C GLN A 140 23.99 1.97 6.90
N THR A 141 24.41 3.20 6.60
CA THR A 141 24.34 4.35 7.50
C THR A 141 22.97 5.03 7.49
N ASP A 142 22.16 4.77 6.47
CA ASP A 142 20.88 5.42 6.29
C ASP A 142 19.83 4.73 7.18
N THR A 143 19.07 5.52 7.93
CA THR A 143 18.02 5.02 8.82
C THR A 143 16.66 4.89 8.14
N GLU A 144 16.55 5.39 6.91
CA GLU A 144 15.30 5.43 6.15
C GLU A 144 15.33 4.49 4.94
N ASP A 145 14.23 3.78 4.76
CA ASP A 145 13.98 2.95 3.59
C ASP A 145 14.19 3.75 2.28
N SER A 146 14.80 3.12 1.27
CA SER A 146 14.96 3.76 -0.03
C SER A 146 13.61 3.96 -0.71
N LEU A 147 12.66 3.04 -0.46
CA LEU A 147 11.26 3.09 -0.86
C LEU A 147 10.39 2.60 0.29
N ASN A 148 9.34 3.34 0.61
CA ASN A 148 8.26 2.83 1.45
C ASN A 148 6.95 3.44 0.97
N ARG A 149 6.03 2.61 0.49
CA ARG A 149 4.74 3.09 -0.01
C ARG A 149 3.63 2.08 0.18
N PHE A 150 2.44 2.59 0.45
CA PHE A 150 1.21 1.82 0.47
C PHE A 150 0.35 2.18 -0.74
N MET A 151 -0.29 1.19 -1.32
CA MET A 151 -1.20 1.35 -2.46
C MET A 151 -2.49 0.61 -2.14
N ILE A 152 -3.63 1.27 -2.33
CA ILE A 152 -4.94 0.68 -2.07
C ILE A 152 -5.62 0.31 -3.39
N TYR A 153 -6.19 -0.89 -3.41
CA TYR A 153 -6.90 -1.47 -4.53
C TYR A 153 -8.29 -1.89 -4.09
N ALA A 154 -9.24 -1.87 -5.02
CA ALA A 154 -10.61 -2.29 -4.78
C ALA A 154 -11.13 -3.18 -5.91
N ARG A 155 -12.15 -3.99 -5.62
CA ARG A 155 -12.82 -4.84 -6.62
C ARG A 155 -13.61 -4.06 -7.67
N GLN A 156 -14.06 -2.85 -7.35
CA GLN A 156 -14.93 -2.05 -8.19
C GLN A 156 -14.27 -0.73 -8.60
N THR A 157 -14.70 -0.15 -9.72
CA THR A 157 -14.25 1.17 -10.20
C THR A 157 -14.87 2.30 -9.38
N ASP A 158 -16.16 2.19 -9.08
CA ASP A 158 -16.88 3.15 -8.24
C ASP A 158 -16.76 2.71 -6.77
N VAL A 159 -15.91 3.41 -6.02
CA VAL A 159 -15.73 3.19 -4.58
C VAL A 159 -15.92 4.54 -3.90
N ASP A 160 -16.63 4.53 -2.77
CA ASP A 160 -16.88 5.72 -1.99
C ASP A 160 -15.56 6.48 -1.73
N SER A 161 -15.57 7.78 -2.03
CA SER A 161 -14.46 8.68 -1.77
C SER A 161 -13.96 8.64 -0.33
N ALA A 162 -14.83 8.31 0.64
CA ALA A 162 -14.50 8.14 2.04
C ALA A 162 -13.49 7.01 2.29
N VAL A 163 -13.42 5.98 1.43
CA VAL A 163 -12.44 4.89 1.54
C VAL A 163 -11.02 5.43 1.34
N VAL A 164 -10.79 6.22 0.30
CA VAL A 164 -9.48 6.82 0.01
C VAL A 164 -9.11 7.86 1.08
N THR A 165 -10.08 8.65 1.55
CA THR A 165 -9.86 9.62 2.63
C THR A 165 -9.48 8.93 3.95
N THR A 166 -10.19 7.85 4.30
CA THR A 166 -9.88 7.01 5.47
C THR A 166 -8.50 6.39 5.35
N PHE A 167 -8.16 5.85 4.17
CA PHE A 167 -6.83 5.32 3.88
C PHE A 167 -5.74 6.36 4.13
N PHE A 168 -5.84 7.55 3.54
CA PHE A 168 -4.87 8.63 3.75
C PHE A 168 -4.74 9.07 5.21
N LYS A 169 -5.87 9.23 5.91
CA LYS A 169 -5.87 9.57 7.34
C LYS A 169 -5.12 8.53 8.15
N ASN A 170 -5.41 7.25 7.91
CA ASN A 170 -4.86 6.17 8.71
C ASN A 170 -3.38 5.92 8.38
N THR A 171 -2.93 6.12 7.15
CA THR A 171 -1.52 6.01 6.78
C THR A 171 -0.69 7.21 7.25
N ALA A 172 -1.26 8.41 7.29
CA ALA A 172 -0.58 9.60 7.81
C ALA A 172 -0.13 9.43 9.27
N CYS A 173 -0.90 8.66 10.03
CA CYS A 173 -0.61 8.21 11.39
C CYS A 173 0.75 7.45 11.50
N HIS A 174 1.24 6.88 10.39
CA HIS A 174 2.53 6.19 10.29
C HIS A 174 3.60 7.01 9.54
N GLY A 175 3.40 8.33 9.42
CA GLY A 175 4.35 9.22 8.71
C GLY A 175 4.28 9.13 7.18
N MET A 176 3.24 8.50 6.62
CA MET A 176 3.04 8.40 5.18
C MET A 176 2.21 9.59 4.69
N LEU A 177 2.87 10.71 4.41
CA LEU A 177 2.20 11.99 4.13
C LEU A 177 2.10 12.33 2.64
N ALA A 178 3.06 11.88 1.83
CA ALA A 178 2.99 12.07 0.38
C ALA A 178 1.87 11.18 -0.16
N SER A 179 0.95 11.74 -0.94
CA SER A 179 -0.23 11.01 -1.43
C SER A 179 -0.60 11.33 -2.86
N VAL A 180 -1.13 10.34 -3.56
CA VAL A 180 -1.66 10.46 -4.91
C VAL A 180 -2.94 9.65 -5.03
N ARG A 181 -3.98 10.28 -5.57
CA ARG A 181 -5.20 9.63 -6.02
C ARG A 181 -5.22 9.69 -7.53
N LEU A 182 -5.55 8.58 -8.19
CA LEU A 182 -5.65 8.59 -9.65
C LEU A 182 -6.92 9.33 -10.10
N PRO A 183 -6.86 10.14 -11.17
CA PRO A 183 -8.03 10.85 -11.69
C PRO A 183 -9.15 9.91 -12.14
N GLN A 184 -8.81 8.81 -12.82
CA GLN A 184 -9.74 7.86 -13.42
C GLN A 184 -10.76 8.52 -14.37
N GLU A 185 -10.31 9.50 -15.16
CA GLU A 185 -11.18 10.28 -16.06
C GLU A 185 -11.31 9.63 -17.44
N LYS A 186 -10.35 8.77 -17.83
CA LYS A 186 -10.35 8.09 -19.12
C LYS A 186 -10.79 6.64 -18.99
N GLU A 187 -11.16 6.06 -20.14
CA GLU A 187 -11.47 4.63 -20.21
C GLU A 187 -10.24 3.78 -19.83
N PHE A 188 -10.50 2.73 -19.05
CA PHE A 188 -9.49 1.74 -18.70
C PHE A 188 -8.95 1.05 -19.95
N CYS A 189 -7.65 0.74 -19.94
CA CYS A 189 -7.02 -0.03 -21.00
C CYS A 189 -7.54 -1.48 -21.03
N ALA A 190 -7.60 -2.09 -22.23
CA ALA A 190 -7.94 -3.49 -22.41
C ALA A 190 -6.77 -4.43 -22.10
#